data_AF-A0AAD7VI32-F1
#
_entry.id   AF-A0AAD7VI32-F1
#
_cell.length_a   1.000
_cell.length_b   1.000
_cell.length_c   1.000
_cell.angle_alpha   90.00
_cell.angle_beta   90.00
_cell.angle_gamma   90.00
#
_symmetry.space_group_name_H-M   'P 1'
#
loop_
_entity.id
_entity.type
_entity.pdbx_description
1 polymer ?
#
loop_
_entity_poly.entity_id
_entity_poly.type
_entity_poly.pdbx_seq_one_letter_code
_entity_poly.pdbx_strand_id
1 'polypeptide(L)'
;MSVLNTILRHHAARKGCLLVGQTYFYDEPRNFTKLVDGIFICRGFYSSFQAPQGGLSLNFGVHNTKIIQPGPVIDFLIANQNVRDYYQIDWNKAKRKLKNLKIKVATPNEEYKITGLSEKSCKEQMFLLNRQGNDALGVKPQFMIILLSIGVVLNYSADFPCINVGKSNKRTYFPLEICSLLSLQRYTKALSIHQRSSMVEKSRLRPQEMVKILTDTFASNNYISDPIMHSCGLSINNHFTQVEGRVLSTPRLRFRDGKDIIPQNGTWSCKNKFFEPARIKHWL
;
A
#
# COMPACT_ATOMS: atom_id res chain seq x y z
N MET A 1 -10.43 -26.94 -0.33
CA MET A 1 -9.89 -25.65 0.16
C MET A 1 -9.88 -24.55 -0.90
N SER A 2 -9.35 -24.77 -2.12
CA SER A 2 -9.29 -23.74 -3.18
C SER A 2 -10.64 -23.08 -3.48
N VAL A 3 -11.72 -23.87 -3.63
CA VAL A 3 -13.08 -23.38 -3.90
C VAL A 3 -13.60 -22.43 -2.80
N LEU A 4 -13.43 -22.81 -1.53
CA LEU A 4 -13.88 -21.99 -0.40
C LEU A 4 -13.14 -20.64 -0.34
N ASN A 5 -11.84 -20.64 -0.64
CA ASN A 5 -11.06 -19.40 -0.71
C ASN A 5 -11.48 -18.52 -1.89
N THR A 6 -11.96 -19.11 -2.99
CA THR A 6 -12.53 -18.34 -4.10
C THR A 6 -13.81 -17.59 -3.69
N ILE A 7 -14.63 -18.16 -2.81
CA ILE A 7 -15.82 -17.48 -2.27
C ILE A 7 -15.42 -16.22 -1.48
N LEU A 8 -14.44 -16.33 -0.58
CA LEU A 8 -13.90 -15.18 0.16
C LEU A 8 -13.38 -14.10 -0.78
N ARG A 9 -12.63 -14.52 -1.81
CA ARG A 9 -12.07 -13.64 -2.81
C ARG A 9 -13.13 -12.93 -3.62
N HIS A 10 -14.19 -13.64 -4.01
CA HIS A 10 -15.31 -13.07 -4.73
C HIS A 10 -16.05 -12.02 -3.90
N HIS A 11 -16.33 -12.32 -2.63
CA HIS A 11 -16.93 -11.36 -1.68
C HIS A 11 -16.11 -10.06 -1.58
N ALA A 12 -14.80 -10.19 -1.37
CA ALA A 12 -13.91 -9.03 -1.25
C ALA A 12 -13.79 -8.24 -2.57
N ALA A 13 -13.76 -8.92 -3.73
CA ALA A 13 -13.65 -8.28 -5.02
C ALA A 13 -14.88 -7.40 -5.35
N ARG A 14 -16.09 -7.82 -4.95
CA ARG A 14 -17.32 -7.03 -5.14
C ARG A 14 -17.30 -5.68 -4.43
N LYS A 15 -16.58 -5.58 -3.30
CA LYS A 15 -16.47 -4.35 -2.51
C LYS A 15 -15.43 -3.36 -3.06
N GLY A 16 -14.65 -3.76 -4.07
CA GLY A 16 -13.52 -2.97 -4.57
C GLY A 16 -12.36 -2.98 -3.56
N CYS A 17 -11.36 -3.81 -3.81
CA CYS A 17 -10.18 -3.89 -2.95
C CYS A 17 -8.91 -4.19 -3.76
N LEU A 18 -7.76 -3.86 -3.17
CA LEU A 18 -6.49 -4.37 -3.63
C LEU A 18 -6.30 -5.78 -3.05
N LEU A 19 -6.09 -6.73 -3.94
CA LEU A 19 -5.87 -8.12 -3.58
C LEU A 19 -4.39 -8.49 -3.71
N VAL A 20 -3.83 -9.04 -2.63
CA VAL A 20 -2.46 -9.55 -2.60
C VAL A 20 -2.45 -10.94 -1.97
N GLY A 21 -2.41 -11.98 -2.79
CA GLY A 21 -2.56 -13.36 -2.31
C GLY A 21 -3.94 -13.58 -1.70
N GLN A 22 -3.99 -13.96 -0.42
CA GLN A 22 -5.22 -14.14 0.36
C GLN A 22 -5.48 -12.94 1.31
N THR A 23 -4.90 -11.79 1.01
CA THR A 23 -5.05 -10.56 1.80
C THR A 23 -5.79 -9.50 0.98
N TYR A 24 -6.76 -8.86 1.64
CA TYR A 24 -7.68 -7.90 1.05
C TYR A 24 -7.47 -6.53 1.70
N PHE A 25 -7.22 -5.51 0.87
CA PHE A 25 -6.96 -4.13 1.30
C PHE A 25 -8.06 -3.22 0.74
N TYR A 26 -8.94 -2.72 1.60
CA TYR A 26 -10.06 -1.87 1.22
C TYR A 26 -9.67 -0.39 1.18
N ASP A 27 -10.24 0.35 0.23
CA ASP A 27 -9.96 1.77 0.02
C ASP A 27 -10.73 2.65 1.02
N GLU A 28 -10.35 2.55 2.29
CA GLU A 28 -10.97 3.32 3.37
C GLU A 28 -9.89 4.13 4.10
N PRO A 29 -10.07 5.45 4.29
CA PRO A 29 -9.07 6.30 4.94
C PRO A 29 -8.62 5.79 6.32
N ARG A 30 -9.52 5.15 7.09
CA ARG A 30 -9.21 4.54 8.40
C ARG A 30 -8.17 3.42 8.35
N ASN A 31 -8.00 2.79 7.19
CA ASN A 31 -7.01 1.74 6.97
C ASN A 31 -5.64 2.30 6.56
N PHE A 32 -5.55 3.62 6.31
CA PHE A 32 -4.34 4.25 5.81
C PHE A 32 -3.60 4.97 6.92
N THR A 33 -2.37 4.53 7.19
CA THR A 33 -1.47 5.22 8.11
C THR A 33 -0.35 5.86 7.31
N LYS A 34 -0.26 7.20 7.35
CA LYS A 34 0.82 7.94 6.68
C LYS A 34 2.18 7.46 7.19
N LEU A 35 3.07 7.05 6.29
CA LEU A 35 4.47 6.76 6.59
C LEU A 35 5.29 8.04 6.36
N VAL A 36 6.33 7.97 5.55
CA VAL A 36 7.20 9.08 5.14
C VAL A 36 7.41 9.00 3.63
N ASP A 37 7.90 10.08 3.03
CA ASP A 37 8.26 10.15 1.61
C ASP A 37 7.12 9.83 0.62
N GLY A 38 5.89 10.22 0.95
CA GLY A 38 4.71 9.96 0.12
C GLY A 38 4.28 8.49 0.07
N ILE A 39 4.66 7.71 1.09
CA ILE A 39 4.26 6.31 1.26
C ILE A 39 3.26 6.21 2.40
N PHE A 40 2.28 5.33 2.26
CA PHE A 40 1.31 5.00 3.30
C PHE A 40 1.37 3.50 3.60
N ILE A 41 1.09 3.15 4.85
CA ILE A 41 0.76 1.78 5.24
C ILE A 41 -0.73 1.62 5.01
N CYS A 42 -1.11 0.63 4.22
CA CYS A 42 -2.49 0.21 4.06
C CYS A 42 -2.69 -1.05 4.88
N ARG A 43 -3.56 -0.97 5.89
CA ARG A 43 -4.04 -2.12 6.65
C ARG A 43 -5.02 -2.89 5.78
N GLY A 44 -4.89 -4.21 5.82
CA GLY A 44 -5.79 -5.15 5.18
C GLY A 44 -5.90 -6.41 6.02
N PHE A 45 -6.64 -7.38 5.51
CA PHE A 45 -7.01 -8.55 6.27
C PHE A 45 -6.73 -9.81 5.47
N TYR A 46 -5.95 -10.70 6.05
CA TYR A 46 -5.78 -12.06 5.57
C TYR A 46 -7.03 -12.85 5.92
N SER A 47 -7.57 -13.59 4.96
CA SER A 47 -8.70 -14.48 5.18
C SER A 47 -8.55 -15.73 4.32
N SER A 48 -8.42 -16.89 4.97
CA SER A 48 -8.31 -18.19 4.29
C SER A 48 -8.94 -19.29 5.12
N PHE A 49 -9.71 -20.16 4.48
CA PHE A 49 -10.15 -21.40 5.07
C PHE A 49 -8.99 -22.39 5.21
N GLN A 50 -8.96 -23.09 6.33
CA GLN A 50 -7.99 -24.12 6.69
C GLN A 50 -8.73 -25.27 7.37
N ALA A 51 -8.19 -26.49 7.30
CA ALA A 51 -8.77 -27.66 7.99
C ALA A 51 -7.75 -28.26 8.97
N PRO A 52 -7.53 -27.63 10.14
CA PRO A 52 -6.82 -28.27 11.25
C PRO A 52 -7.58 -29.50 11.78
N GLN A 53 -6.98 -30.21 12.73
CA GLN A 53 -7.58 -31.39 13.36
C GLN A 53 -8.96 -31.12 14.00
N GLY A 54 -9.24 -29.87 14.38
CA GLY A 54 -10.53 -29.43 14.94
C GLY A 54 -11.63 -29.13 13.92
N GLY A 55 -11.42 -29.43 12.64
CA GLY A 55 -12.40 -29.19 11.57
C GLY A 55 -12.06 -27.96 10.72
N LEU A 56 -13.03 -27.52 9.92
CA LEU A 56 -12.86 -26.38 9.02
C LEU A 56 -12.89 -25.05 9.80
N SER A 57 -11.81 -24.28 9.72
CA SER A 57 -11.68 -22.98 10.38
C SER A 57 -11.35 -21.89 9.37
N LEU A 58 -11.85 -20.68 9.61
CA LEU A 58 -11.38 -19.49 8.90
C LEU A 58 -10.21 -18.89 9.67
N ASN A 59 -9.03 -18.86 9.06
CA ASN A 59 -7.90 -18.09 9.58
C ASN A 59 -8.04 -16.63 9.11
N PHE A 60 -8.18 -15.71 10.06
CA PHE A 60 -8.40 -14.29 9.83
C PHE A 60 -7.35 -13.47 10.59
N GLY A 61 -6.64 -12.57 9.89
CA GLY A 61 -5.49 -11.85 10.47
C GLY A 61 -5.30 -10.45 9.90
N VAL A 62 -4.66 -9.56 10.66
CA VAL A 62 -4.32 -8.20 10.20
C VAL A 62 -2.99 -8.23 9.47
N HIS A 63 -2.99 -7.75 8.24
CA HIS A 63 -1.80 -7.64 7.40
C HIS A 63 -1.62 -6.19 6.94
N ASN A 64 -0.38 -5.76 6.78
CA ASN A 64 -0.06 -4.42 6.29
C ASN A 64 0.64 -4.51 4.94
N THR A 65 0.31 -3.61 4.03
CA THR A 65 1.07 -3.39 2.80
C THR A 65 1.42 -1.92 2.66
N LYS A 66 2.27 -1.62 1.68
CA LYS A 66 2.73 -0.25 1.40
C LYS A 66 2.02 0.22 0.14
N ILE A 67 1.43 1.38 0.20
CA ILE A 67 0.82 2.04 -0.95
C ILE A 67 1.45 3.41 -1.17
N ILE A 68 1.37 3.89 -2.40
CA ILE A 68 1.67 5.28 -2.76
C ILE A 68 0.57 6.15 -2.15
N GLN A 69 0.94 7.37 -1.72
CA GLN A 69 -0.02 8.38 -1.29
C GLN A 69 -1.09 8.60 -2.38
N PRO A 70 -2.38 8.35 -2.10
CA PRO A 70 -3.47 8.70 -3.01
C PRO A 70 -3.71 10.21 -3.02
N GLY A 71 -4.41 10.70 -4.04
CA GLY A 71 -4.82 12.10 -4.15
C GLY A 71 -3.93 12.91 -5.09
N PRO A 72 -3.88 14.25 -4.97
CA PRO A 72 -3.19 15.11 -5.93
C PRO A 72 -1.73 14.67 -6.17
N VAL A 73 -1.34 14.60 -7.45
CA VAL A 73 0.03 14.18 -7.82
C VAL A 73 1.07 15.08 -7.17
N ILE A 74 0.76 16.37 -7.02
CA ILE A 74 1.68 17.35 -6.44
C ILE A 74 1.99 17.05 -4.97
N ASP A 75 1.00 16.68 -4.17
CA ASP A 75 1.17 16.39 -2.74
C ASP A 75 2.09 15.19 -2.54
N PHE A 76 1.96 14.17 -3.39
CA PHE A 76 2.87 13.03 -3.39
C PHE A 76 4.30 13.45 -3.74
N LEU A 77 4.49 14.33 -4.73
CA LEU A 77 5.83 14.80 -5.11
C LEU A 77 6.49 15.62 -4.01
N ILE A 78 5.74 16.54 -3.39
CA ILE A 78 6.19 17.34 -2.25
C ILE A 78 6.62 16.43 -1.12
N ALA A 79 5.76 15.47 -0.75
CA ALA A 79 6.07 14.51 0.31
C ALA A 79 7.25 13.60 -0.06
N ASN A 80 7.33 13.08 -1.29
CA ASN A 80 8.36 12.12 -1.71
C ASN A 80 9.75 12.73 -1.83
N GLN A 81 9.84 14.02 -2.14
CA GLN A 81 11.10 14.74 -2.25
C GLN A 81 11.45 15.55 -1.00
N ASN A 82 10.55 15.56 -0.01
CA ASN A 82 10.70 16.31 1.24
C ASN A 82 10.99 17.80 1.00
N VAL A 83 10.26 18.39 0.06
CA VAL A 83 10.32 19.83 -0.27
C VAL A 83 9.16 20.56 0.39
N ARG A 84 9.27 21.89 0.55
CA ARG A 84 8.22 22.70 1.20
C ARG A 84 7.12 23.14 0.25
N ASP A 85 7.49 23.41 -1.00
CA ASP A 85 6.60 23.92 -2.03
C ASP A 85 6.82 23.15 -3.35
N TYR A 86 5.94 23.41 -4.30
CA TYR A 86 5.97 22.77 -5.60
C TYR A 86 7.04 23.36 -6.55
N TYR A 87 7.62 24.53 -6.26
CA TYR A 87 8.68 25.14 -7.08
C TYR A 87 10.04 24.47 -6.87
N GLN A 88 10.26 23.87 -5.71
CA GLN A 88 11.49 23.16 -5.35
C GLN A 88 11.54 21.72 -5.86
N ILE A 89 10.52 21.26 -6.60
CA ILE A 89 10.45 19.89 -7.11
C ILE A 89 11.53 19.66 -8.17
N ASP A 90 12.40 18.66 -7.94
CA ASP A 90 13.30 18.14 -8.96
C ASP A 90 12.49 17.25 -9.92
N TRP A 91 12.21 17.78 -11.11
CA TRP A 91 11.40 17.11 -12.13
C TRP A 91 12.08 15.86 -12.71
N ASN A 92 13.42 15.76 -12.66
CA ASN A 92 14.14 14.55 -13.10
C ASN A 92 13.95 13.40 -12.10
N LYS A 93 13.88 13.69 -10.80
CA LYS A 93 13.46 12.72 -9.78
C LYS A 93 11.97 12.40 -9.90
N ALA A 94 11.12 13.40 -10.08
CA ALA A 94 9.67 13.22 -10.24
C ALA A 94 9.33 12.28 -11.40
N LYS A 95 9.95 12.48 -12.57
CA LYS A 95 9.77 11.62 -13.76
C LYS A 95 10.02 10.14 -13.46
N ARG A 96 11.07 9.83 -12.69
CA ARG A 96 11.43 8.44 -12.30
C ARG A 96 10.47 7.86 -11.26
N LYS A 97 9.89 8.69 -10.41
CA LYS A 97 8.98 8.29 -9.34
C LYS A 97 7.55 8.06 -9.84
N LEU A 98 7.09 8.90 -10.76
CA LEU A 98 5.74 8.82 -11.32
C LEU A 98 5.58 7.76 -12.43
N LYS A 99 6.68 7.38 -13.10
CA LYS A 99 6.62 6.38 -14.18
C LYS A 99 5.92 5.09 -13.72
N ASN A 100 4.97 4.64 -14.53
CA ASN A 100 4.10 3.47 -14.31
C ASN A 100 3.04 3.60 -13.21
N LEU A 101 2.98 4.71 -12.46
CA LEU A 101 1.84 4.97 -11.59
C LEU A 101 0.60 5.26 -12.44
N LYS A 102 -0.56 4.99 -11.87
CA LYS A 102 -1.85 5.30 -12.45
C LYS A 102 -2.40 6.57 -11.82
N ILE A 103 -3.06 7.38 -12.64
CA ILE A 103 -3.75 8.59 -12.23
C ILE A 103 -5.17 8.56 -12.73
N LYS A 104 -6.02 9.32 -12.06
CA LYS A 104 -7.33 9.73 -12.51
C LYS A 104 -7.26 11.19 -12.90
N VAL A 105 -7.80 11.51 -14.08
CA VAL A 105 -7.91 12.89 -14.55
C VAL A 105 -9.32 13.38 -14.26
N ALA A 106 -9.47 14.56 -13.67
CA ALA A 106 -10.80 15.08 -13.26
C ALA A 106 -11.82 15.10 -14.41
N THR A 107 -11.36 15.43 -15.62
CA THR A 107 -12.19 15.56 -16.82
C THR A 107 -11.35 15.03 -17.99
N PRO A 108 -11.66 13.84 -18.57
CA PRO A 108 -12.96 13.15 -18.61
C PRO A 108 -13.23 12.09 -17.51
N ASN A 109 -12.70 12.24 -16.28
CA ASN A 109 -12.89 11.26 -15.20
C ASN A 109 -12.32 9.86 -15.53
N GLU A 110 -11.30 9.82 -16.39
CA GLU A 110 -10.66 8.58 -16.87
C GLU A 110 -9.36 8.26 -16.13
N GLU A 111 -9.02 6.98 -16.09
CA GLU A 111 -7.78 6.47 -15.51
C GLU A 111 -6.71 6.26 -16.58
N TYR A 112 -5.50 6.73 -16.30
CA TYR A 112 -4.37 6.58 -17.19
C TYR A 112 -3.13 6.09 -16.45
N LYS A 113 -2.30 5.30 -17.15
CA LYS A 113 -0.97 4.95 -16.69
C LYS A 113 0.05 5.99 -17.17
N ILE A 114 0.80 6.58 -16.25
CA ILE A 114 1.86 7.53 -16.53
C ILE A 114 3.00 6.84 -17.27
N THR A 115 3.36 7.38 -18.43
CA THR A 115 4.52 6.93 -19.21
C THR A 115 5.73 7.84 -19.01
N GLY A 116 5.51 9.10 -18.67
CA GLY A 116 6.57 10.05 -18.33
C GLY A 116 6.05 11.45 -18.01
N LEU A 117 6.94 12.43 -18.13
CA LEU A 117 6.64 13.86 -18.09
C LEU A 117 7.07 14.49 -19.42
N SER A 118 6.44 15.61 -19.81
CA SER A 118 6.87 16.41 -20.97
C SER A 118 8.25 17.03 -20.74
N GLU A 119 8.91 17.37 -21.84
CA GLU A 119 10.19 18.10 -21.81
C GLU A 119 9.98 19.60 -21.64
N LYS A 120 8.93 20.14 -22.27
CA LYS A 120 8.49 21.53 -22.16
C LYS A 120 7.46 21.71 -21.04
N SER A 121 7.29 22.95 -20.59
CA SER A 121 6.21 23.32 -19.67
C SER A 121 4.83 23.09 -20.33
N CYS A 122 3.78 23.02 -19.52
CA CYS A 122 2.44 22.87 -20.05
C CYS A 122 2.09 24.03 -20.98
N LYS A 123 2.41 25.28 -20.61
CA LYS A 123 2.15 26.47 -21.44
C LYS A 123 2.77 26.40 -22.84
N GLU A 124 3.95 25.79 -22.96
CA GLU A 124 4.69 25.65 -24.22
C GLU A 124 4.38 24.36 -24.99
N GLN A 125 3.55 23.48 -24.42
CA GLN A 125 3.27 22.19 -25.04
C GLN A 125 2.31 22.35 -26.22
N MET A 126 2.72 21.89 -27.40
CA MET A 126 1.96 22.01 -28.65
C MET A 126 1.48 20.64 -29.14
N PHE A 127 0.34 20.61 -29.83
CA PHE A 127 -0.17 19.41 -30.49
C PHE A 127 -0.90 19.74 -31.79
N LEU A 128 -0.95 18.73 -32.66
CA LEU A 128 -1.67 18.79 -33.93
C LEU A 128 -3.14 18.48 -33.67
N LEU A 129 -4.02 19.43 -33.96
CA LEU A 129 -5.46 19.22 -33.90
C LEU A 129 -5.96 18.84 -35.31
N ASN A 130 -6.44 17.60 -35.49
CA ASN A 130 -7.25 17.27 -36.66
C ASN A 130 -8.69 17.70 -36.37
N ARG A 131 -9.15 18.80 -36.99
CA ARG A 131 -10.58 19.07 -37.09
C ARG A 131 -11.19 18.03 -38.04
N GLN A 132 -12.29 17.40 -37.66
CA GLN A 132 -13.13 16.68 -38.61
C GLN A 132 -13.80 17.72 -39.51
N GLY A 133 -13.29 17.87 -40.73
CA GLY A 133 -13.69 18.87 -41.72
C GLY A 133 -12.45 19.35 -42.46
N ASN A 134 -12.53 19.46 -43.78
CA ASN A 134 -11.44 19.57 -44.76
C ASN A 134 -10.45 20.75 -44.64
N ASP A 135 -10.27 21.37 -43.48
CA ASP A 135 -9.45 22.57 -43.31
C ASP A 135 -8.24 22.36 -42.39
N ALA A 136 -7.06 22.65 -42.96
CA ALA A 136 -5.74 22.90 -42.37
C ALA A 136 -5.42 22.32 -40.97
N LEU A 137 -4.35 21.52 -40.90
CA LEU A 137 -3.65 21.14 -39.67
C LEU A 137 -3.21 22.40 -38.89
N GLY A 138 -4.05 22.85 -37.96
CA GLY A 138 -3.71 23.91 -37.03
C GLY A 138 -2.89 23.35 -35.87
N VAL A 139 -1.69 23.88 -35.64
CA VAL A 139 -0.93 23.61 -34.41
C VAL A 139 -1.49 24.52 -33.31
N LYS A 140 -2.02 23.95 -32.23
CA LYS A 140 -2.46 24.72 -31.05
C LYS A 140 -1.73 24.23 -29.80
N PRO A 141 -1.51 25.09 -28.79
CA PRO A 141 -1.01 24.64 -27.50
C PRO A 141 -1.97 23.66 -26.83
N GLN A 142 -1.49 22.50 -26.39
CA GLN A 142 -2.26 21.45 -25.69
C GLN A 142 -2.87 21.96 -24.40
N PHE A 143 -2.09 22.77 -23.71
CA PHE A 143 -2.55 23.53 -22.58
C PHE A 143 -3.77 24.40 -22.90
N MET A 144 -3.75 25.16 -24.00
CA MET A 144 -4.88 26.02 -24.37
C MET A 144 -6.13 25.21 -24.72
N ILE A 145 -6.00 24.05 -25.36
CA ILE A 145 -7.16 23.22 -25.67
C ILE A 145 -7.69 22.50 -24.44
N ILE A 146 -6.84 22.01 -23.54
CA ILE A 146 -7.27 21.41 -22.27
C ILE A 146 -8.02 22.44 -21.43
N LEU A 147 -7.45 23.64 -21.25
CA LEU A 147 -8.11 24.76 -20.58
C LEU A 147 -9.48 25.09 -21.21
N LEU A 148 -9.54 25.22 -22.54
CA LEU A 148 -10.78 25.54 -23.26
C LEU A 148 -11.82 24.40 -23.21
N SER A 149 -11.37 23.15 -23.24
CA SER A 149 -12.25 21.97 -23.23
C SER A 149 -12.80 21.63 -21.85
N ILE A 150 -12.08 22.01 -20.78
CA ILE A 150 -12.42 21.65 -19.40
C ILE A 150 -12.97 22.86 -18.62
N GLY A 151 -12.74 24.09 -19.07
CA GLY A 151 -13.17 25.32 -18.38
C GLY A 151 -12.43 25.57 -17.06
N VAL A 152 -11.31 24.88 -16.82
CA VAL A 152 -10.48 25.03 -15.62
C VAL A 152 -9.35 25.98 -15.94
N VAL A 153 -9.15 27.00 -15.09
CA VAL A 153 -7.94 27.84 -15.11
C VAL A 153 -6.88 27.14 -14.26
N LEU A 154 -5.69 26.96 -14.83
CA LEU A 154 -4.57 26.38 -14.10
C LEU A 154 -3.92 27.44 -13.24
N ASN A 155 -3.81 27.17 -11.94
CA ASN A 155 -3.37 28.12 -10.94
C ASN A 155 -1.84 28.16 -10.78
N TYR A 156 -1.16 27.02 -10.89
CA TYR A 156 0.27 26.90 -10.58
C TYR A 156 1.06 26.03 -11.57
N SER A 157 0.41 25.11 -12.29
CA SER A 157 1.06 24.06 -13.08
C SER A 157 1.33 24.46 -14.53
N ALA A 158 1.00 25.69 -14.93
CA ALA A 158 1.24 26.20 -16.28
C ALA A 158 2.73 26.15 -16.67
N ASP A 159 3.60 26.51 -15.73
CA ASP A 159 5.06 26.54 -15.93
C ASP A 159 5.73 25.18 -15.65
N PHE A 160 4.96 24.15 -15.29
CA PHE A 160 5.48 22.83 -14.95
C PHE A 160 5.36 21.84 -16.10
N PRO A 161 6.16 20.76 -16.11
CA PRO A 161 5.98 19.68 -17.06
C PRO A 161 4.59 19.05 -16.94
N CYS A 162 3.97 18.70 -18.05
CA CYS A 162 2.73 17.93 -18.07
C CYS A 162 3.01 16.44 -17.82
N ILE A 163 2.03 15.75 -17.23
CA ILE A 163 2.01 14.30 -17.14
C ILE A 163 1.74 13.72 -18.53
N ASN A 164 2.63 12.85 -19.00
CA ASN A 164 2.48 12.15 -20.27
C ASN A 164 1.86 10.77 -20.04
N VAL A 165 0.81 10.47 -20.81
CA VAL A 165 0.11 9.18 -20.84
C VAL A 165 -0.08 8.69 -22.27
N GLY A 166 -0.45 7.41 -22.41
CA GLY A 166 -0.69 6.79 -23.72
C GLY A 166 0.57 6.20 -24.36
N LYS A 167 0.42 5.67 -25.57
CA LYS A 167 1.52 4.99 -26.30
C LYS A 167 2.43 6.01 -26.99
N SER A 168 3.66 5.61 -27.32
CA SER A 168 4.67 6.49 -27.92
C SER A 168 4.18 7.29 -29.15
N ASN A 169 3.30 6.71 -29.96
CA ASN A 169 2.77 7.33 -31.19
C ASN A 169 1.45 8.12 -30.98
N LYS A 170 0.83 8.04 -29.81
CA LYS A 170 -0.41 8.77 -29.43
C LYS A 170 -0.30 9.21 -27.97
N ARG A 171 0.61 10.14 -27.72
CA ARG A 171 0.83 10.72 -26.39
C ARG A 171 -0.25 11.74 -26.09
N THR A 172 -0.77 11.68 -24.87
CA THR A 172 -1.67 12.70 -24.32
C THR A 172 -1.00 13.31 -23.11
N TYR A 173 -1.07 14.64 -22.99
CA TYR A 173 -0.44 15.37 -21.91
C TYR A 173 -1.50 16.02 -21.03
N PHE A 174 -1.38 15.85 -19.72
CA PHE A 174 -2.29 16.44 -18.74
C PHE A 174 -1.52 17.32 -17.75
N PRO A 175 -1.98 18.54 -17.45
CA PRO A 175 -1.47 19.34 -16.34
C PRO A 175 -1.57 18.58 -15.00
N LEU A 176 -0.63 18.83 -14.07
CA LEU A 176 -0.63 18.14 -12.78
C LEU A 176 -1.89 18.43 -11.94
N GLU A 177 -2.42 19.65 -12.01
CA GLU A 177 -3.57 20.10 -11.20
C GLU A 177 -4.83 19.27 -11.39
N ILE A 178 -5.03 18.74 -12.58
CA ILE A 178 -6.21 17.93 -12.90
C ILE A 178 -5.97 16.44 -12.69
N CYS A 179 -4.79 16.05 -12.18
CA CYS A 179 -4.37 14.66 -12.03
C CYS A 179 -4.26 14.26 -10.56
N SER A 180 -4.91 13.16 -10.19
CA SER A 180 -4.80 12.54 -8.88
C SER A 180 -4.29 11.11 -8.99
N LEU A 181 -3.34 10.71 -8.15
CA LEU A 181 -2.91 9.32 -8.03
C LEU A 181 -4.05 8.46 -7.51
N LEU A 182 -4.32 7.36 -8.21
CA LEU A 182 -5.30 6.37 -7.77
C LEU A 182 -4.91 5.78 -6.42
N SER A 183 -5.92 5.46 -5.62
CA SER A 183 -5.72 4.76 -4.36
C SER A 183 -5.29 3.31 -4.55
N LEU A 184 -4.81 2.72 -3.46
CA LEU A 184 -4.38 1.32 -3.36
C LEU A 184 -3.29 0.90 -4.36
N GLN A 185 -2.51 1.86 -4.88
CA GLN A 185 -1.36 1.55 -5.72
C GLN A 185 -0.17 1.08 -4.89
N ARG A 186 0.23 -0.18 -5.05
CA ARG A 186 1.31 -0.77 -4.24
C ARG A 186 2.66 -0.10 -4.45
N TYR A 187 3.33 0.23 -3.35
CA TYR A 187 4.73 0.59 -3.34
C TYR A 187 5.60 -0.69 -3.30
N THR A 188 6.15 -1.06 -4.45
CA THR A 188 6.93 -2.30 -4.61
C THR A 188 8.43 -2.13 -4.38
N LYS A 189 8.94 -0.90 -4.38
CA LYS A 189 10.37 -0.64 -4.16
C LYS A 189 10.80 -0.98 -2.73
N ALA A 190 12.09 -1.27 -2.58
CA ALA A 190 12.70 -1.47 -1.27
C ALA A 190 12.58 -0.18 -0.43
N LEU A 191 12.26 -0.34 0.85
CA LEU A 191 12.23 0.77 1.79
C LEU A 191 13.65 1.12 2.27
N SER A 192 13.89 2.39 2.55
CA SER A 192 15.08 2.82 3.29
C SER A 192 15.06 2.29 4.73
N ILE A 193 16.19 2.34 5.44
CA ILE A 193 16.27 1.92 6.85
C ILE A 193 15.28 2.72 7.69
N HIS A 194 15.27 4.05 7.55
CA HIS A 194 14.34 4.93 8.25
C HIS A 194 12.86 4.59 7.98
N GLN A 195 12.50 4.37 6.71
CA GLN A 195 11.15 3.96 6.32
C GLN A 195 10.76 2.60 6.93
N ARG A 196 11.69 1.63 6.97
CA ARG A 196 11.44 0.33 7.60
C ARG A 196 11.21 0.48 9.10
N SER A 197 12.05 1.22 9.81
CA SER A 197 11.90 1.45 11.25
C SER A 197 10.56 2.11 11.58
N SER A 198 10.19 3.18 10.86
CA SER A 198 8.89 3.83 11.04
C SER A 198 7.72 2.90 10.69
N MET A 199 7.89 2.02 9.69
CA MET A 199 6.86 1.03 9.33
C MET A 199 6.65 0.00 10.44
N VAL A 200 7.73 -0.50 11.05
CA VAL A 200 7.67 -1.45 12.17
C VAL A 200 6.96 -0.80 13.37
N GLU A 201 7.34 0.42 13.71
CA GLU A 201 6.74 1.17 14.82
C GLU A 201 5.24 1.39 14.61
N LYS A 202 4.84 1.90 13.43
CA LYS A 202 3.43 2.19 13.09
C LYS A 202 2.59 0.95 12.83
N SER A 203 3.21 -0.20 12.55
CA SER A 203 2.51 -1.48 12.36
C SER A 203 2.35 -2.27 13.65
N ARG A 204 3.01 -1.87 14.74
CA ARG A 204 2.97 -2.58 16.01
C ARG A 204 1.56 -2.50 16.59
N LEU A 205 1.00 -3.65 16.92
CA LEU A 205 -0.30 -3.78 17.58
C LEU A 205 -0.12 -4.62 18.85
N ARG A 206 -0.72 -4.17 19.96
CA ARG A 206 -0.80 -5.00 21.17
C ARG A 206 -1.86 -6.09 20.96
N PRO A 207 -1.76 -7.25 21.62
CA PRO A 207 -2.72 -8.34 21.45
C PRO A 207 -4.19 -7.93 21.65
N GLN A 208 -4.48 -7.12 22.67
CA GLN A 208 -5.85 -6.63 22.94
C GLN A 208 -6.39 -5.74 21.82
N GLU A 209 -5.56 -4.85 21.28
CA GLU A 209 -5.92 -3.97 20.15
C GLU A 209 -6.13 -4.79 18.88
N MET A 210 -5.28 -5.80 18.64
CA MET A 210 -5.39 -6.70 17.50
C MET A 210 -6.71 -7.48 17.54
N VAL A 211 -7.07 -8.05 18.70
CA VAL A 211 -8.35 -8.76 18.87
C VAL A 211 -9.52 -7.85 18.56
N LYS A 212 -9.52 -6.62 19.10
CA LYS A 212 -10.57 -5.63 18.82
C LYS A 212 -10.67 -5.32 17.32
N ILE A 213 -9.55 -5.01 16.67
CA ILE A 213 -9.51 -4.71 15.23
C ILE A 213 -10.06 -5.88 14.41
N LEU A 214 -9.68 -7.12 14.75
CA LEU A 214 -10.14 -8.30 14.04
C LEU A 214 -11.65 -8.52 14.24
N THR A 215 -12.17 -8.37 15.46
CA THR A 215 -13.60 -8.49 15.75
C THR A 215 -14.41 -7.43 14.99
N ASP A 216 -14.01 -6.16 15.07
CA ASP A 216 -14.69 -5.04 14.40
C ASP A 216 -14.68 -5.24 12.87
N THR A 217 -13.53 -5.65 12.32
CA THR A 217 -13.40 -5.89 10.88
C THR A 217 -14.23 -7.09 10.45
N PHE A 218 -14.20 -8.20 11.19
CA PHE A 218 -14.96 -9.39 10.86
C PHE A 218 -16.46 -9.09 10.81
N ALA A 219 -16.97 -8.33 11.80
CA ALA A 219 -18.34 -7.85 11.81
C ALA A 219 -18.65 -6.97 10.58
N SER A 220 -17.77 -6.03 10.24
CA SER A 220 -17.96 -5.15 9.07
C SER A 220 -17.88 -5.87 7.72
N ASN A 221 -17.14 -6.97 7.63
CA ASN A 221 -17.10 -7.80 6.43
C ASN A 221 -18.45 -8.47 6.18
N ASN A 222 -19.22 -8.75 7.23
CA ASN A 222 -20.56 -9.31 7.17
C ASN A 222 -20.65 -10.56 6.27
N TYR A 223 -19.71 -11.49 6.47
CA TYR A 223 -19.69 -12.77 5.76
C TYR A 223 -21.00 -13.55 5.93
N ILE A 224 -21.66 -13.37 7.07
CA ILE A 224 -22.94 -14.00 7.38
C ILE A 224 -23.96 -13.64 6.32
N SER A 225 -24.08 -12.38 5.89
CA SER A 225 -25.08 -11.97 4.91
C SER A 225 -24.65 -12.15 3.45
N ASP A 226 -23.55 -12.86 3.17
CA ASP A 226 -23.09 -13.04 1.79
C ASP A 226 -23.96 -14.06 1.05
N PRO A 227 -24.62 -13.68 -0.07
CA PRO A 227 -25.54 -14.58 -0.77
C PRO A 227 -24.86 -15.85 -1.31
N ILE A 228 -23.57 -15.77 -1.67
CA ILE A 228 -22.84 -16.91 -2.21
C ILE A 228 -22.46 -17.87 -1.09
N MET A 229 -21.95 -17.36 0.03
CA MET A 229 -21.69 -18.19 1.21
C MET A 229 -22.95 -18.94 1.66
N HIS A 230 -24.09 -18.23 1.73
CA HIS A 230 -25.38 -18.86 2.04
C HIS A 230 -25.79 -19.93 1.02
N SER A 231 -25.68 -19.64 -0.28
CA SER A 231 -26.03 -20.61 -1.33
C SER A 231 -25.15 -21.86 -1.32
N CYS A 232 -23.91 -21.74 -0.82
CA CYS A 232 -22.99 -22.85 -0.63
C CYS A 232 -23.18 -23.60 0.70
N GLY A 233 -24.18 -23.21 1.51
CA GLY A 233 -24.41 -23.81 2.83
C GLY A 233 -23.33 -23.49 3.86
N LEU A 234 -22.56 -22.42 3.67
CA LEU A 234 -21.50 -22.02 4.58
C LEU A 234 -22.03 -21.02 5.60
N SER A 235 -21.68 -21.25 6.86
CA SER A 235 -21.85 -20.30 7.96
C SER A 235 -20.55 -20.21 8.75
N ILE A 236 -20.15 -19.00 9.11
CA ILE A 236 -18.90 -18.74 9.84
C ILE A 236 -19.27 -18.22 11.22
N ASN A 237 -18.76 -18.89 12.26
CA ASN A 237 -18.89 -18.40 13.63
C ASN A 237 -18.19 -17.04 13.77
N ASN A 238 -18.83 -16.09 14.45
CA ASN A 238 -18.35 -14.74 14.67
C ASN A 238 -17.44 -14.59 15.90
N HIS A 239 -17.21 -15.67 16.65
CA HIS A 239 -16.30 -15.71 17.79
C HIS A 239 -15.01 -16.46 17.45
N PHE A 240 -13.91 -16.03 18.09
CA PHE A 240 -12.65 -16.77 18.02
C PHE A 240 -12.81 -18.17 18.60
N THR A 241 -12.22 -19.16 17.92
CA THR A 241 -12.13 -20.52 18.43
C THR A 241 -11.33 -20.54 19.73
N GLN A 242 -11.92 -21.05 20.80
CA GLN A 242 -11.22 -21.27 22.06
C GLN A 242 -10.38 -22.55 21.97
N VAL A 243 -9.14 -22.47 22.45
CA VAL A 243 -8.20 -23.59 22.47
C VAL A 243 -7.56 -23.68 23.85
N GLU A 244 -7.37 -24.90 24.34
CA GLU A 244 -6.67 -25.15 25.59
C GLU A 244 -5.15 -25.12 25.35
N GLY A 245 -4.47 -24.16 25.97
CA GLY A 245 -3.01 -24.03 25.91
C GLY A 245 -2.36 -24.60 27.18
N ARG A 246 -1.10 -25.06 27.07
CA ARG A 246 -0.28 -25.48 28.22
C ARG A 246 1.02 -24.70 28.25
N VAL A 247 1.38 -24.18 29.42
CA VAL A 247 2.68 -23.52 29.64
C VAL A 247 3.65 -24.58 30.18
N LEU A 248 4.69 -24.89 29.40
CA LEU A 248 5.71 -25.84 29.80
C LEU A 248 6.63 -25.25 30.86
N SER A 249 7.14 -26.09 31.75
CA SER A 249 8.11 -25.67 32.77
C SER A 249 9.39 -25.15 32.13
N THR A 250 9.86 -24.00 32.60
CA THR A 250 11.12 -23.41 32.11
C THR A 250 12.32 -24.33 32.40
N PRO A 251 13.18 -24.64 31.42
CA PRO A 251 14.40 -25.40 31.67
C PRO A 251 15.41 -24.59 32.49
N ARG A 252 16.26 -25.28 33.26
CA ARG A 252 17.38 -24.68 33.99
C ARG A 252 18.57 -24.51 33.05
N LEU A 253 19.23 -23.36 33.11
CA LEU A 253 20.46 -23.10 32.37
C LEU A 253 21.64 -23.12 33.33
N ARG A 254 22.66 -23.92 33.02
CA ARG A 254 23.87 -24.07 33.84
C ARG A 254 25.04 -23.32 33.25
N PHE A 255 25.75 -22.56 34.08
CA PHE A 255 27.00 -21.89 33.73
C PHE A 255 28.21 -22.54 34.42
N ARG A 256 29.41 -22.10 34.04
CA ARG A 256 30.67 -22.68 34.55
C ARG A 256 30.86 -22.55 36.05
N ASP A 257 30.30 -21.51 36.65
CA ASP A 257 30.33 -21.27 38.09
C ASP A 257 29.43 -22.25 38.88
N GLY A 258 28.78 -23.21 38.20
CA GLY A 258 27.90 -24.20 38.81
C GLY A 258 26.55 -23.64 39.24
N LYS A 259 26.28 -22.35 38.98
CA LYS A 259 25.01 -21.71 39.31
C LYS A 259 24.02 -21.95 38.17
N ASP A 260 22.92 -22.62 38.52
CA ASP A 260 21.77 -22.75 37.64
C ASP A 260 20.97 -21.44 37.67
N ILE A 261 20.63 -20.91 36.50
CA ILE A 261 19.65 -19.83 36.36
C ILE A 261 18.35 -20.41 35.81
N ILE A 262 17.23 -19.81 36.21
CA ILE A 262 15.91 -20.12 35.68
C ILE A 262 15.47 -18.90 34.87
N PRO A 263 15.37 -19.01 33.53
CA PRO A 263 14.84 -17.94 32.70
C PRO A 263 13.46 -17.49 33.18
N GLN A 264 13.21 -16.18 33.14
CA GLN A 264 11.91 -15.62 33.46
C GLN A 264 11.28 -15.08 32.17
N ASN A 265 10.02 -15.44 31.92
CA ASN A 265 9.28 -15.04 30.72
C ASN A 265 10.02 -15.34 29.40
N GLY A 266 10.73 -16.47 29.35
CA GLY A 266 11.52 -16.88 28.18
C GLY A 266 12.79 -16.06 27.96
N THR A 267 13.19 -15.22 28.91
CA THR A 267 14.39 -14.36 28.80
C THR A 267 15.42 -14.69 29.88
N TRP A 268 16.69 -14.53 29.51
CA TRP A 268 17.83 -14.64 30.40
C TRP A 268 18.97 -13.75 29.87
N SER A 269 19.90 -13.38 30.75
CA SER A 269 21.08 -12.59 30.39
C SER A 269 22.37 -13.33 30.76
N CYS A 270 23.34 -13.38 29.84
CA CYS A 270 24.65 -13.97 30.09
C CYS A 270 25.52 -13.01 30.93
N LYS A 271 25.29 -12.97 32.24
CA LYS A 271 26.15 -12.26 33.19
C LYS A 271 27.28 -13.14 33.73
N ASN A 272 27.12 -14.46 33.65
CA ASN A 272 28.07 -15.46 34.14
C ASN A 272 29.01 -15.95 33.03
N LYS A 273 30.11 -16.59 33.40
CA LYS A 273 31.06 -17.18 32.43
C LYS A 273 30.38 -18.33 31.67
N PHE A 274 30.63 -18.40 30.36
CA PHE A 274 30.23 -19.54 29.54
C PHE A 274 30.62 -20.87 30.19
N PHE A 275 29.76 -21.88 30.09
CA PHE A 275 29.98 -23.23 30.63
C PHE A 275 31.36 -23.77 30.21
N GLU A 276 31.68 -23.67 28.92
CA GLU A 276 32.99 -23.95 28.35
C GLU A 276 33.49 -22.75 27.53
N PRO A 277 34.37 -21.89 28.07
CA PRO A 277 34.90 -20.76 27.33
C PRO A 277 36.08 -21.18 26.46
N ALA A 278 36.06 -20.77 25.19
CA ALA A 278 37.20 -20.91 24.29
C ALA A 278 38.34 -19.96 24.69
N ARG A 279 39.60 -20.40 24.50
CA ARG A 279 40.79 -19.57 24.72
C ARG A 279 41.27 -18.98 23.39
N ILE A 280 41.05 -17.69 23.19
CA ILE A 280 41.57 -16.96 22.02
C ILE A 280 43.02 -16.55 22.32
N LYS A 281 43.98 -17.13 21.58
CA LYS A 281 45.42 -16.81 21.75
C LYS A 281 45.86 -15.65 20.86
N HIS A 282 45.29 -15.56 19.66
CA HIS A 282 45.56 -14.52 18.67
C HIS A 282 44.24 -14.09 18.05
N TRP A 283 44.07 -12.79 17.87
CA TRP A 283 42.99 -12.16 17.12
C TRP A 283 43.64 -11.04 16.30
N LEU A 284 43.23 -10.91 15.04
CA LEU A 284 43.69 -9.88 14.11
C LEU A 284 42.64 -8.79 14.01
#